data_AF-A0A426V1F8-F1
#
_entry.id   AF-A0A426V1F8-F1
#
_cell.length_a   1.000
_cell.length_b   1.000
_cell.length_c   1.000
_cell.angle_alpha   90.00
_cell.angle_beta   90.00
_cell.angle_gamma   90.00
#
_symmetry.space_group_name_H-M   'P 1'
#
loop_
_entity.id
_entity.type
_entity.pdbx_description
1 polymer ?
#
loop_
_entity_poly.entity_id
_entity_poly.type
_entity_poly.pdbx_seq_one_letter_code
_entity_poly.pdbx_strand_id
1 'polypeptide(L)' 'MSGACYSRRDGGVEYELHCDGCGVPFRCGDDSYFSWPVLCAAAEAEGWGVAPDLGGEHRCGECAASGRPAGARRRLVPV' A
#
# COMPACT_ATOMS: atom_id res chain seq x y z
N MET A 1 -5.45 6.12 6.04
CA MET A 1 -6.09 5.86 4.73
C MET A 1 -4.96 5.61 3.77
N SER A 2 -4.81 4.35 3.39
CA SER A 2 -3.61 3.74 2.84
C SER A 2 -3.84 3.28 1.40
N GLY A 3 -5.09 2.97 1.02
CA GLY A 3 -5.53 2.86 -0.36
C GLY A 3 -5.90 4.22 -0.96
N ALA A 4 -5.38 4.51 -2.15
CA ALA A 4 -5.76 5.64 -2.99
C ALA A 4 -6.25 5.13 -4.36
N CYS A 5 -7.25 5.82 -4.89
CA CYS A 5 -7.84 5.52 -6.19
C CYS A 5 -7.83 6.80 -7.02
N TYR A 6 -7.21 6.73 -8.20
CA TYR A 6 -7.03 7.86 -9.10
C TYR A 6 -7.64 7.55 -10.46
N SER A 7 -8.32 8.54 -11.05
CA SER A 7 -8.73 8.48 -12.45
C SER A 7 -7.57 8.92 -13.35
N ARG A 8 -7.13 8.02 -14.24
CA ARG A 8 -6.17 8.36 -15.30
C ARG A 8 -6.85 9.21 -16.36
N ARG A 9 -6.06 10.06 -17.04
CA ARG A 9 -6.54 10.90 -18.16
C ARG A 9 -7.08 10.08 -19.34
N ASP A 10 -6.65 8.84 -19.46
CA ASP A 10 -7.08 7.90 -20.50
C ASP A 10 -8.42 7.20 -20.17
N GLY A 11 -9.07 7.59 -19.06
CA GLY A 11 -10.34 6.99 -18.60
C GLY A 11 -10.18 5.71 -17.78
N GLY A 12 -8.95 5.25 -17.56
CA GLY A 12 -8.65 4.14 -16.65
C GLY A 12 -8.67 4.54 -15.18
N VAL A 13 -8.77 3.55 -14.29
CA VAL A 13 -8.59 3.74 -12.85
C VAL A 13 -7.26 3.14 -12.46
N GLU A 14 -6.48 3.90 -11.70
CA GLU A 14 -5.24 3.44 -11.10
C GLU A 14 -5.41 3.36 -9.58
N TYR A 15 -5.03 2.23 -9.01
CA TYR A 15 -5.02 2.03 -7.57
C TYR A 15 -3.60 2.09 -7.05
N GLU A 16 -3.42 2.78 -5.92
CA GLU A 16 -2.14 2.89 -5.23
C GLU A 16 -2.33 2.44 -3.77
N LEU A 17 -1.40 1.61 -3.29
CA LEU A 17 -1.40 1.08 -1.93
C LEU A 17 -0.19 1.60 -1.19
N HIS A 18 -0.42 2.13 0.00
CA HIS A 18 0.64 2.57 0.90
C HIS A 18 0.56 1.83 2.22
N CYS A 19 1.72 1.56 2.81
CA CYS A 19 1.78 1.06 4.18
C CYS A 19 1.32 2.14 5.18
N ASP A 20 0.34 1.84 6.03
CA ASP A 20 -0.10 2.73 7.11
C ASP A 20 1.01 3.00 8.15
N GLY A 21 1.94 2.07 8.32
CA GLY A 21 3.03 2.17 9.29
C GLY A 21 4.10 3.18 8.87
N CYS A 22 4.68 2.99 7.68
CA CYS A 22 5.82 3.76 7.19
C CYS A 22 5.50 4.67 5.99
N GLY A 23 4.33 4.54 5.37
CA GLY A 23 3.94 5.29 4.18
C GLY A 23 4.61 4.83 2.89
N VAL A 24 5.33 3.71 2.89
CA VAL A 24 5.97 3.21 1.66
C VAL A 24 4.90 2.80 0.64
N PRO A 25 4.98 3.24 -0.62
CA PRO A 25 4.10 2.78 -1.67
C PRO A 25 4.46 1.36 -2.09
N PHE A 26 3.46 0.54 -2.36
CA PHE A 26 3.64 -0.76 -3.01
C PHE A 26 3.95 -0.55 -4.49
N ARG A 27 5.05 -1.15 -4.97
CA ARG A 27 5.47 -1.11 -6.37
C ARG A 27 5.59 -2.54 -6.88
N CYS A 28 4.52 -3.04 -7.47
CA CYS A 28 4.59 -4.24 -8.29
C CYS A 28 5.42 -3.96 -9.56
N GLY A 29 6.32 -4.85 -9.93
CA GLY A 29 7.07 -4.74 -11.19
C GLY A 29 6.21 -4.94 -12.45
N ASP A 30 4.93 -5.28 -12.26
CA ASP A 30 3.95 -5.49 -13.31
C ASP A 30 2.96 -4.31 -13.28
N ASP A 31 2.72 -3.65 -14.43
CA ASP A 31 1.89 -2.45 -14.57
C ASP A 31 0.38 -2.70 -14.32
N SER A 32 0.04 -3.84 -13.72
CA SER A 32 -1.30 -4.40 -13.58
C SER A 32 -2.18 -3.75 -12.48
N TYR A 33 -1.93 -2.49 -12.13
CA TYR A 33 -2.60 -1.73 -11.05
C TYR A 33 -4.06 -1.32 -11.34
N PHE A 34 -4.69 -1.89 -12.36
CA PHE A 34 -6.04 -1.52 -12.81
C PHE A 34 -7.15 -2.13 -11.94
N SER A 35 -6.81 -3.05 -11.02
CA SER A 35 -7.75 -3.76 -10.17
C SER A 35 -7.25 -3.85 -8.73
N TRP A 36 -8.01 -3.27 -7.81
CA TRP A 36 -7.68 -3.29 -6.37
C TRP A 36 -7.50 -4.70 -5.81
N PRO A 37 -8.38 -5.70 -6.09
CA PRO A 37 -8.15 -7.08 -5.67
C PRO A 37 -6.85 -7.69 -6.17
N VAL A 38 -6.44 -7.37 -7.41
CA VAL A 38 -5.17 -7.87 -7.99
C VAL A 38 -3.98 -7.24 -7.27
N LEU A 39 -4.06 -5.95 -6.99
CA LEU A 39 -3.04 -5.22 -6.24
C LEU A 39 -2.88 -5.79 -4.82
N CYS A 40 -3.98 -6.04 -4.11
CA CYS A 40 -3.95 -6.68 -2.80
C CYS A 40 -3.33 -8.08 -2.85
N ALA A 41 -3.72 -8.91 -3.83
CA ALA A 41 -3.18 -10.26 -3.98
C ALA A 41 -1.66 -10.26 -4.26
N ALA A 42 -1.18 -9.32 -5.08
CA ALA A 42 0.24 -9.14 -5.34
C ALA A 42 0.99 -8.69 -4.08
N ALA A 43 0.44 -7.73 -3.33
CA ALA A 43 1.03 -7.25 -2.08
C ALA A 43 1.11 -8.38 -1.03
N GLU A 44 0.04 -9.18 -0.88
CA GLU A 44 0.01 -10.38 -0.03
C GLU A 44 1.11 -11.39 -0.43
N ALA A 45 1.29 -11.63 -1.73
CA ALA A 45 2.33 -12.54 -2.22
C ALA A 45 3.74 -12.03 -1.92
N GLU A 46 3.94 -10.71 -1.84
CA GLU A 46 5.18 -10.07 -1.38
C GLU A 46 5.30 -9.95 0.15
N GLY A 47 4.34 -10.51 0.89
CA GLY A 47 4.34 -10.56 2.36
C GLY A 47 3.79 -9.30 3.04
N TRP A 48 3.00 -8.48 2.33
CA TRP A 48 2.24 -7.40 2.96
C TRP A 48 1.00 -7.96 3.67
N GLY A 49 0.66 -7.35 4.81
CA GLY A 49 -0.64 -7.55 5.43
C GLY A 49 -1.62 -6.52 4.88
N VAL A 50 -2.49 -6.90 3.96
CA VAL A 50 -3.51 -6.02 3.37
C VAL A 50 -4.92 -6.44 3.76
N ALA A 51 -5.74 -5.46 4.10
CA ALA A 51 -7.18 -5.65 4.18
C ALA A 51 -7.82 -5.64 2.78
N PRO A 52 -8.94 -6.39 2.58
CA PRO A 52 -9.63 -6.47 1.30
C PRO A 52 -10.25 -5.11 0.87
N ASP A 53 -10.55 -4.24 1.84
CA ASP A 53 -11.15 -2.93 1.60
C ASP A 53 -10.10 -1.82 1.42
N LEU A 54 -10.40 -0.84 0.56
CA LEU A 54 -9.59 0.38 0.35
C LEU A 54 -9.32 1.16 1.64
N GLY A 55 -10.25 1.12 2.60
CA GLY A 55 -10.13 1.80 3.88
C GLY A 55 -9.58 0.94 5.01
N GLY A 56 -9.27 -0.33 4.75
CA GLY A 56 -8.73 -1.22 5.75
C GLY A 56 -7.24 -0.97 6.02
N GLU A 57 -6.69 -1.68 6.99
CA GLU A 57 -5.27 -1.53 7.36
C GLU A 57 -4.37 -2.25 6.34
N HIS A 58 -3.33 -1.57 5.88
CA HIS A 58 -2.34 -2.08 4.93
C HIS A 58 -0.94 -1.89 5.49
N ARG A 59 -0.18 -2.98 5.65
CA ARG A 59 1.18 -2.96 6.21
C ARG A 59 2.14 -3.72 5.32
N CYS A 60 3.29 -3.12 5.02
CA CYS A 60 4.38 -3.83 4.37
C CYS A 60 4.96 -4.91 5.28
N GLY A 61 5.65 -5.90 4.70
CA GLY A 61 6.25 -7.02 5.44
C GLY A 61 7.13 -6.58 6.61
N GLU A 62 7.88 -5.48 6.47
CA GLU A 62 8.63 -4.90 7.59
C GLU A 62 7.72 -4.40 8.72
N CYS A 63 6.69 -3.62 8.43
CA CYS A 63 5.80 -3.08 9.46
C CYS A 63 4.93 -4.17 10.09
N ALA A 64 4.52 -5.17 9.30
CA ALA A 64 3.82 -6.36 9.76
C ALA A 64 4.71 -7.19 10.72
N ALA A 65 5.96 -7.47 10.32
CA ALA A 65 6.91 -8.24 11.15
C ALA A 65 7.37 -7.46 12.40
N SER A 66 7.50 -6.14 12.31
CA SER A 66 7.95 -5.29 13.42
C SER A 66 6.85 -5.05 14.48
N GLY A 67 5.60 -5.44 14.21
CA GLY A 67 4.46 -5.07 15.05
C GLY A 67 4.27 -3.56 15.19
N ARG A 68 4.81 -2.75 14.26
CA ARG A 68 4.80 -1.29 14.36
C ARG A 68 3.36 -0.80 14.18
N PRO A 69 2.85 0.05 15.08
CA PRO A 69 1.53 0.63 14.90
C PRO A 69 1.49 1.50 13.63
N ALA A 70 0.35 1.46 12.93
CA ALA A 70 0.00 2.39 11.88
C ALA A 70 0.25 3.84 12.35
N GLY A 71 1.00 4.63 11.57
CA GLY A 71 1.33 6.02 11.91
C GLY A 71 2.69 6.26 12.56
N ALA A 72 3.57 5.25 12.65
CA ALA A 72 4.98 5.44 13.00
C ALA A 72 5.76 6.11 11.85
N ARG A 73 5.30 7.29 11.41
CA ARG A 73 6.11 8.25 10.67
C ARG A 73 7.35 8.51 11.51
N ARG A 74 8.46 7.86 11.17
CA ARG A 74 9.78 8.39 11.51
C ARG A 74 9.83 9.78 10.90
N ARG A 75 9.62 10.81 11.71
CA ARG A 75 10.21 12.13 11.45
C ARG A 75 11.70 11.84 11.33
N LEU A 76 12.19 11.72 10.11
CA LEU A 76 13.60 11.88 9.81
C LEU A 76 13.90 13.33 10.19
N VAL A 77 14.46 13.51 11.38
CA VAL A 77 15.08 14.76 11.78
C VAL A 77 16.29 14.92 10.84
N PRO A 78 16.43 16.02 10.10
CA PRO A 78 17.62 16.24 9.30
C PRO A 78 18.81 16.48 10.24
N VAL A 79 19.94 15.84 9.93
CA VAL A 79 21.26 16.14 10.52
C VAL A 79 21.79 17.43 9.94
#